data_AF-A0A661XI42-F1
#
_entry.id   AF-A0A661XI42-F1
#
_cell.length_a   1.000
_cell.length_b   1.000
_cell.length_c   1.000
_cell.angle_alpha   90.00
_cell.angle_beta   90.00
_cell.angle_gamma   90.00
#
_symmetry.space_group_name_H-M   'P 1'
#
loop_
_entity.id
_entity.type
_entity.pdbx_description
1 polymer ?
#
loop_
_entity_poly.entity_id
_entity_poly.type
_entity_poly.pdbx_seq_one_letter_code
_entity_poly.pdbx_strand_id
1 'polypeptide(L)'
;MAKLTVDEVIASVLNKVDEGSFVAADVIKTLNQCNVHIATELYIKELSTVSEITISADANTASLPSDFLRGFVFAYNSTIGRPVKVYDSRRLVDRKLRGIRTSGDVRYACNDYPNVYVAYAPAGDQLLDIYYCKLPTDLEIG
;
A
#
# COMPACT_ATOMS: atom_id res chain seq x y z
N MET A 1 -11.95 -11.20 -22.81
CA MET A 1 -13.11 -10.77 -22.00
C MET A 1 -13.50 -9.37 -22.44
N ALA A 2 -14.77 -9.13 -22.77
CA ALA A 2 -15.25 -7.77 -23.01
C ALA A 2 -15.14 -6.98 -21.70
N LYS A 3 -14.54 -5.78 -21.74
CA LYS A 3 -14.53 -4.87 -20.61
C LYS A 3 -15.84 -4.09 -20.63
N LEU A 4 -16.64 -4.20 -19.57
CA LEU A 4 -17.78 -3.33 -19.36
C LEU A 4 -17.27 -1.92 -19.03
N THR A 5 -17.93 -0.88 -19.55
CA THR A 5 -17.67 0.50 -19.16
C THR A 5 -18.33 0.82 -17.82
N VAL A 6 -17.89 1.90 -17.17
CA VAL A 6 -18.51 2.37 -15.91
C VAL A 6 -20.00 2.70 -16.14
N ASP A 7 -20.33 3.35 -17.25
CA ASP A 7 -21.70 3.70 -17.61
C ASP A 7 -22.60 2.48 -17.83
N GLU A 8 -22.07 1.43 -18.45
CA GLU A 8 -22.80 0.17 -18.64
C GLU A 8 -23.14 -0.50 -17.30
N VAL A 9 -22.20 -0.46 -16.35
CA VAL A 9 -22.43 -0.97 -14.99
C VAL A 9 -23.47 -0.13 -14.27
N ILE A 10 -23.36 1.20 -14.31
CA ILE A 10 -24.31 2.12 -13.68
C ILE A 10 -25.72 1.89 -14.24
N ALA A 11 -25.87 1.88 -15.57
CA ALA A 11 -27.13 1.64 -16.23
C ALA A 11 -27.72 0.28 -15.83
N SER A 12 -26.89 -0.76 -15.75
CA SER A 12 -27.34 -2.09 -15.31
C SER A 12 -27.80 -2.12 -13.86
N VAL A 13 -27.19 -1.34 -12.96
CA VAL A 13 -27.59 -1.27 -11.55
C VAL A 13 -28.89 -0.48 -11.41
N LEU A 14 -28.97 0.70 -12.02
CA LEU A 14 -30.15 1.55 -11.96
C LEU A 14 -31.39 0.87 -12.56
N ASN A 15 -31.23 0.10 -13.64
CA ASN A 15 -32.33 -0.68 -14.22
C ASN A 15 -32.88 -1.78 -13.29
N LYS A 16 -32.13 -2.18 -12.25
CA LYS A 16 -32.54 -3.22 -11.29
C LYS A 16 -33.03 -2.67 -9.96
N VAL A 17 -32.70 -1.42 -9.64
CA VAL A 17 -33.09 -0.77 -8.39
C VAL A 17 -34.37 0.03 -8.65
N ASP A 18 -35.49 -0.43 -8.09
CA ASP A 18 -36.82 0.18 -8.28
C ASP A 18 -37.04 1.40 -7.36
N GLU A 19 -35.98 2.16 -7.09
CA GLU A 19 -35.97 3.26 -6.13
C GLU A 19 -35.57 4.55 -6.83
N GLY A 20 -36.55 5.42 -7.11
CA GLY A 20 -36.37 6.62 -7.94
C GLY A 20 -35.45 7.70 -7.37
N SER A 21 -35.01 7.57 -6.11
CA SER A 21 -34.01 8.46 -5.49
C SER A 21 -32.58 7.99 -5.71
N PHE A 22 -32.36 6.76 -6.19
CA PHE A 22 -31.04 6.20 -6.40
C PHE A 22 -30.45 6.70 -7.72
N VAL A 23 -29.38 7.49 -7.65
CA VAL A 23 -28.76 8.10 -8.83
C VAL A 23 -27.37 7.52 -9.11
N ALA A 24 -26.81 7.84 -10.28
CA ALA A 24 -25.48 7.37 -10.68
C ALA A 24 -24.39 7.65 -9.63
N ALA A 25 -24.47 8.78 -8.94
CA ALA A 25 -23.53 9.13 -7.86
C ALA A 25 -23.57 8.15 -6.69
N ASP A 26 -24.75 7.66 -6.31
CA ASP A 26 -24.91 6.68 -5.23
C ASP A 26 -24.35 5.31 -5.63
N VAL A 27 -24.57 4.92 -6.90
CA VAL A 27 -23.99 3.70 -7.47
C VAL A 27 -22.46 3.76 -7.43
N ILE A 28 -21.86 4.85 -7.92
CA ILE A 28 -20.41 5.04 -7.94
C ILE A 28 -19.82 4.99 -6.55
N LYS A 29 -20.42 5.71 -5.59
CA LYS A 29 -20.00 5.69 -4.20
C LYS A 29 -20.00 4.27 -3.63
N THR A 30 -21.06 3.51 -3.90
CA THR A 30 -21.18 2.12 -3.45
C THR A 30 -20.11 1.23 -4.10
N LEU A 31 -19.88 1.37 -5.42
CA LEU A 31 -18.87 0.62 -6.14
C LEU A 31 -17.45 0.92 -5.63
N ASN A 32 -17.12 2.18 -5.34
CA ASN A 32 -15.83 2.55 -4.76
C ASN A 32 -15.64 1.92 -3.38
N GLN A 33 -16.67 1.94 -2.53
CA GLN A 33 -16.64 1.25 -1.24
C GLN A 33 -16.42 -0.26 -1.38
N CYS A 34 -17.11 -0.90 -2.34
CA CYS A 34 -16.90 -2.32 -2.63
C CYS A 34 -15.48 -2.61 -3.13
N ASN A 35 -14.93 -1.78 -4.01
CA ASN A 35 -13.56 -1.94 -4.52
C ASN A 35 -12.53 -1.87 -3.39
N VAL A 36 -12.67 -0.89 -2.49
CA VAL A 36 -11.81 -0.77 -1.31
C VAL A 36 -11.95 -2.00 -0.41
N HIS A 37 -13.18 -2.44 -0.13
CA HIS A 37 -13.42 -3.60 0.72
C HIS A 37 -12.86 -4.91 0.12
N ILE A 38 -13.01 -5.13 -1.18
CA ILE A 38 -12.43 -6.29 -1.87
C ILE A 38 -10.90 -6.22 -1.80
N ALA A 39 -10.31 -5.04 -2.00
CA ALA A 39 -8.87 -4.86 -1.98
C ALA A 39 -8.26 -5.02 -0.57
N THR A 40 -9.03 -4.85 0.51
CA THR A 40 -8.58 -5.17 1.88
C THR A 40 -8.55 -6.69 2.12
N GLU A 41 -9.49 -7.43 1.54
CA GLU A 41 -9.61 -8.88 1.73
C GLU A 41 -8.68 -9.68 0.81
N LEU A 42 -8.56 -9.28 -0.46
CA LEU A 42 -7.85 -10.00 -1.50
C LEU A 42 -6.62 -9.24 -2.01
N TYR A 43 -5.59 -9.98 -2.41
CA TYR A 43 -4.44 -9.39 -3.09
C TYR A 43 -4.77 -9.20 -4.58
N ILE A 44 -4.90 -7.95 -5.01
CA ILE A 44 -5.19 -7.58 -6.40
C ILE A 44 -3.88 -7.20 -7.09
N LYS A 45 -3.41 -8.03 -8.02
CA LYS A 45 -2.12 -7.85 -8.71
C LYS A 45 -2.07 -6.60 -9.58
N GLU A 46 -3.21 -6.19 -10.11
CA GLU A 46 -3.36 -4.97 -10.91
C GLU A 46 -3.14 -3.70 -10.07
N LEU A 47 -3.22 -3.80 -8.75
CA LEU A 47 -2.90 -2.72 -7.81
C LEU A 47 -1.45 -2.80 -7.31
N SER A 48 -0.64 -3.75 -7.75
CA SER A 48 0.78 -3.82 -7.37
C SER A 48 1.55 -2.65 -7.98
N THR A 49 2.28 -1.92 -7.14
CA THR A 49 3.09 -0.77 -7.53
C THR A 49 4.40 -0.73 -6.74
N VAL A 50 5.29 0.18 -7.16
CA VAL A 50 6.53 0.52 -6.46
C VAL A 50 6.53 2.01 -6.14
N SER A 51 7.04 2.38 -4.97
CA SER A 51 7.31 3.77 -4.61
C SER A 51 8.66 3.86 -3.90
N GLU A 52 9.30 5.02 -3.98
CA GLU A 52 10.55 5.31 -3.30
C GLU A 52 10.26 6.06 -1.99
N ILE A 53 10.88 5.64 -0.90
CA ILE A 53 10.84 6.34 0.38
C ILE A 53 12.26 6.54 0.90
N THR A 54 12.48 7.64 1.61
CA THR A 54 13.77 7.95 2.24
C THR A 54 13.74 7.61 3.72
N ILE A 55 14.65 6.74 4.16
CA ILE A 55 14.94 6.54 5.58
C ILE A 55 16.06 7.50 5.97
N SER A 56 15.76 8.44 6.85
CA SER A 56 16.74 9.42 7.31
C SER A 56 17.75 8.80 8.28
N ALA A 57 18.97 9.32 8.31
CA ALA A 57 20.01 8.92 9.26
C ALA A 57 19.61 9.08 10.75
N ASP A 58 18.76 10.07 11.04
CA ASP A 58 18.35 10.41 12.40
C ASP A 58 17.07 9.67 12.85
N ALA A 59 16.47 8.88 11.95
CA ALA A 59 15.20 8.20 12.20
C ALA A 59 15.29 6.70 11.86
N ASN A 60 14.55 5.89 12.61
CA ASN A 60 14.36 4.47 12.31
C ASN A 60 13.00 4.21 11.64
N THR A 61 12.35 5.26 11.16
CA THR A 61 11.08 5.20 10.46
C THR A 61 11.06 6.17 9.29
N ALA A 62 10.18 5.90 8.33
CA ALA A 62 9.79 6.84 7.30
C ALA A 62 8.31 6.65 6.98
N SER A 63 7.67 7.70 6.47
CA SER A 63 6.26 7.60 6.07
C SER A 63 6.10 6.71 4.86
N LEU A 64 5.07 5.87 4.89
CA LEU A 64 4.61 5.14 3.72
C LEU A 64 3.90 6.10 2.74
N PRO A 65 3.82 5.75 1.45
CA PRO A 65 2.99 6.45 0.48
C PRO A 65 1.54 6.53 0.96
N SER A 66 0.87 7.63 0.65
CA SER A 66 -0.53 7.86 1.05
C SER A 66 -1.51 6.85 0.46
N ASP A 67 -1.15 6.25 -0.68
CA ASP A 67 -1.94 5.23 -1.35
C ASP A 67 -1.58 3.80 -0.90
N PHE A 68 -0.73 3.65 0.11
CA PHE A 68 -0.38 2.33 0.63
C PHE A 68 -1.62 1.66 1.24
N LEU A 69 -2.08 0.57 0.62
CA LEU A 69 -3.23 -0.18 1.12
C LEU A 69 -2.79 -1.41 1.90
N ARG A 70 -1.99 -2.28 1.26
CA ARG A 70 -1.71 -3.61 1.83
C ARG A 70 -0.29 -4.07 1.58
N GLY A 71 0.38 -4.31 2.70
CA GLY A 71 1.55 -5.19 2.85
C GLY A 71 2.81 -4.72 2.14
N PHE A 72 3.94 -4.82 2.82
CA PHE A 72 5.23 -4.85 2.16
C PHE A 72 5.38 -6.21 1.47
N VAL A 73 5.33 -6.23 0.15
CA VAL A 73 5.60 -7.46 -0.63
C VAL A 73 7.10 -7.69 -0.68
N PHE A 74 7.83 -6.62 -0.97
CA PHE A 74 9.27 -6.61 -1.11
C PHE A 74 9.77 -5.19 -0.86
N ALA A 75 11.00 -5.07 -0.37
CA ALA A 75 11.68 -3.81 -0.26
C ALA A 75 13.12 -3.96 -0.73
N TYR A 76 13.65 -2.95 -1.39
CA TYR A 76 15.01 -2.92 -1.91
C TYR A 76 15.67 -1.61 -1.51
N ASN A 77 16.87 -1.69 -0.96
CA ASN A 77 17.65 -0.53 -0.60
C ASN A 77 18.51 -0.14 -1.81
N SER A 78 18.06 0.90 -2.51
CA SER A 78 18.62 1.39 -3.76
C SER A 78 19.96 2.09 -3.54
N THR A 79 20.18 2.68 -2.37
CA THR A 79 21.45 3.34 -2.02
C THR A 79 22.62 2.36 -1.98
N ILE A 80 22.41 1.15 -1.46
CA ILE A 80 23.47 0.13 -1.31
C ILE A 80 23.32 -1.07 -2.25
N GLY A 81 22.26 -1.08 -3.07
CA GLY A 81 21.96 -2.15 -4.03
C GLY A 81 21.70 -3.50 -3.37
N ARG A 82 20.83 -3.56 -2.34
CA ARG A 82 20.55 -4.82 -1.63
C ARG A 82 19.08 -4.99 -1.28
N PRO A 83 18.56 -6.24 -1.29
CA PRO A 83 17.21 -6.52 -0.82
C PRO A 83 17.10 -6.29 0.70
N VAL A 84 15.94 -5.76 1.11
CA VAL A 84 15.56 -5.55 2.51
C VAL A 84 14.65 -6.69 2.93
N LYS A 85 14.98 -7.34 4.04
CA LYS A 85 14.14 -8.40 4.60
C LYS A 85 12.94 -7.78 5.32
N VAL A 86 11.75 -8.09 4.83
CA VAL A 86 10.49 -7.62 5.41
C VAL A 86 10.01 -8.62 6.48
N TYR A 87 9.54 -8.09 7.61
CA TYR A 87 8.86 -8.83 8.65
C TYR A 87 7.42 -8.33 8.82
N ASP A 88 6.54 -9.20 9.28
CA ASP A 88 5.10 -8.88 9.42
C ASP A 88 4.81 -7.89 10.54
N SER A 89 5.71 -7.75 11.53
CA SER A 89 5.52 -6.83 12.64
C SER A 89 6.83 -6.42 13.31
N ARG A 90 6.82 -5.25 13.94
CA ARG A 90 7.95 -4.75 14.74
C ARG A 90 8.37 -5.73 15.84
N ARG A 91 7.42 -6.40 16.49
CA ARG A 91 7.70 -7.43 17.49
C ARG A 91 8.56 -8.58 16.94
N LEU A 92 8.37 -8.97 15.67
CA LEU A 92 9.19 -10.00 15.03
C LEU A 92 10.61 -9.50 14.74
N VAL A 93 10.74 -8.24 14.31
CA VAL A 93 12.02 -7.56 14.10
C VAL A 93 12.82 -7.55 15.39
N ASP A 94 12.23 -7.04 16.48
CA ASP A 94 12.88 -6.92 17.79
C ASP A 94 13.33 -8.28 18.33
N ARG A 95 12.48 -9.30 18.19
CA ARG A 95 12.79 -10.68 18.61
C ARG A 95 13.96 -11.28 17.82
N LYS A 96 14.07 -10.98 16.53
CA LYS A 96 15.11 -11.55 15.65
C LYS A 96 16.44 -10.81 15.76
N LEU A 97 16.42 -9.50 15.97
CA LEU A 97 17.61 -8.65 15.94
C LEU A 97 18.11 -8.22 17.32
N ARG A 98 17.36 -8.55 18.39
CA ARG A 98 17.67 -8.25 19.81
C ARG A 98 17.89 -6.75 20.05
N GLY A 99 16.96 -5.92 19.60
CA GLY A 99 16.92 -4.48 19.84
C GLY A 99 17.33 -3.61 18.66
N ILE A 100 17.06 -2.31 18.79
CA ILE A 100 17.34 -1.27 17.80
C ILE A 100 18.84 -0.99 17.79
N ARG A 101 19.47 -0.97 16.61
CA ARG A 101 20.85 -0.52 16.47
C ARG A 101 20.90 0.90 15.92
N THR A 102 21.81 1.69 16.47
CA THR A 102 21.97 3.12 16.15
C THR A 102 22.86 3.38 14.94
N SER A 103 23.36 2.32 14.28
CA SER A 103 24.11 2.45 13.04
C SER A 103 24.05 1.19 12.20
N GLY A 104 23.99 1.37 10.89
CA GLY A 104 24.12 0.31 9.89
C GLY A 104 23.12 0.44 8.75
N ASP A 105 23.35 -0.27 7.67
CA ASP A 105 22.45 -0.25 6.51
C ASP A 105 21.03 -0.72 6.84
N VAL A 106 20.06 -0.12 6.17
CA VAL A 106 18.68 -0.60 6.18
C VAL A 106 18.62 -1.94 5.44
N ARG A 107 18.59 -3.03 6.21
CA ARG A 107 18.50 -4.42 5.71
C ARG A 107 17.27 -5.16 6.19
N TYR A 108 16.53 -4.57 7.12
CA TYR A 108 15.35 -5.17 7.71
C TYR A 108 14.29 -4.10 7.94
N ALA A 109 13.07 -4.38 7.52
CA ALA A 109 11.94 -3.47 7.65
C ALA A 109 10.68 -4.22 8.07
N CYS A 110 9.69 -3.50 8.61
CA CYS A 110 8.34 -4.00 8.77
C CYS A 110 7.31 -2.89 8.56
N ASN A 111 6.07 -3.30 8.29
CA ASN A 111 4.94 -2.39 8.29
C ASN A 111 4.63 -1.93 9.72
N ASP A 112 4.59 -0.62 9.94
CA ASP A 112 4.15 0.03 11.18
C ASP A 112 3.24 1.22 10.80
N TYR A 113 2.19 0.92 10.02
CA TYR A 113 1.32 1.89 9.35
C TYR A 113 0.93 3.05 10.29
N PRO A 114 1.10 4.32 9.85
CA PRO A 114 1.35 4.78 8.48
C PRO A 114 2.85 4.85 8.09
N ASN A 115 3.74 4.22 8.85
CA ASN A 115 5.17 4.28 8.61
C ASN A 115 5.74 2.91 8.25
N VAL A 116 6.93 2.94 7.64
CA VAL A 116 7.85 1.80 7.70
C VAL A 116 8.71 1.94 8.94
N TYR A 117 8.98 0.82 9.61
CA TYR A 117 9.98 0.76 10.66
C TYR A 117 11.19 -0.04 10.17
N VAL A 118 12.40 0.45 10.47
CA VAL A 118 13.66 -0.23 10.17
C VAL A 118 14.43 -0.51 11.46
N ALA A 119 15.12 -1.64 11.50
CA ALA A 119 15.84 -2.07 12.71
C ALA A 119 17.14 -1.30 12.98
N TYR A 120 17.70 -0.67 11.94
CA TYR A 120 18.97 0.04 11.95
C TYR A 120 18.72 1.47 11.52
N ALA A 121 19.11 2.44 12.35
CA ALA A 121 19.25 3.82 11.88
C ALA A 121 20.45 3.87 10.92
N PRO A 122 20.28 4.33 9.68
CA PRO A 122 21.37 4.32 8.72
C PRO A 122 22.40 5.40 9.06
N ALA A 123 23.66 5.15 8.70
CA ALA A 123 24.74 6.12 8.94
C ALA A 123 24.64 7.40 8.06
N GLY A 124 23.73 7.37 7.09
CA GLY A 124 23.36 8.45 6.18
C GLY A 124 22.00 8.13 5.58
N ASP A 125 21.34 9.08 4.93
CA ASP A 125 20.03 8.83 4.33
C ASP A 125 20.09 7.70 3.28
N GLN A 126 19.12 6.79 3.33
CA GLN A 126 19.03 5.64 2.40
C GLN A 126 17.67 5.61 1.71
N LEU A 127 17.69 5.40 0.40
CA LEU A 127 16.52 5.27 -0.46
C LEU A 127 16.07 3.81 -0.50
N LEU A 128 14.79 3.60 -0.25
CA LEU A 128 14.14 2.30 -0.30
C LEU A 128 13.04 2.29 -1.37
N ASP A 129 13.17 1.37 -2.32
CA ASP A 129 12.10 1.00 -3.23
C ASP A 129 11.19 0.01 -2.51
N ILE A 130 9.92 0.37 -2.35
CA ILE A 130 8.94 -0.43 -1.64
C ILE A 130 7.88 -0.92 -2.60
N TYR A 131 7.65 -2.23 -2.62
CA TYR A 131 6.70 -2.90 -3.48
C TYR A 131 5.47 -3.26 -2.66
N TYR A 132 4.30 -2.76 -3.06
CA TYR A 132 3.07 -2.86 -2.28
C TYR A 132 1.83 -2.87 -3.19
N CYS A 133 0.68 -3.24 -2.64
CA CYS A 133 -0.60 -2.99 -3.29
C CYS A 133 -1.11 -1.61 -2.89
N LYS A 134 -1.36 -0.74 -3.87
CA LYS A 134 -1.95 0.58 -3.65
C LYS A 134 -3.47 0.53 -3.48
N LEU A 135 -4.04 1.62 -2.99
CA LEU A 135 -5.47 1.87 -2.99
C LEU A 135 -6.03 1.83 -4.44
N PRO A 136 -7.23 1.25 -4.65
CA PRO A 136 -7.93 1.36 -5.92
C PRO A 136 -8.14 2.83 -6.29
N THR A 137 -8.06 3.13 -7.59
CA THR A 137 -8.47 4.44 -8.10
C THR A 137 -9.98 4.55 -8.03
N ASP A 138 -10.48 5.68 -7.53
CA ASP A 138 -11.91 5.95 -7.49
C ASP A 138 -12.50 5.98 -8.91
N LEU A 139 -13.69 5.41 -9.06
CA LEU A 139 -14.46 5.50 -10.29
C LEU A 139 -15.05 6.90 -10.43
N GLU A 140 -14.91 7.47 -11.63
CA GLU A 140 -15.51 8.75 -12.03
C GLU A 140 -16.43 8.54 -13.25
N ILE A 141 -17.40 9.44 -13.43
CA ILE A 141 -18.23 9.48 -14.64
C ILE A 141 -17.37 10.03 -15.79
N GLY A 142 -17.38 9.36 -16.94
CA GLY A 142 -16.66 9.77 -18.15
C GLY A 142 -17.36 10.87 -18.93
#